data_AF-A0A850S212-F1
#
_entry.id   AF-A0A850S212-F1
#
_cell.length_a   1.000
_cell.length_b   1.000
_cell.length_c   1.000
_cell.angle_alpha   90.00
_cell.angle_beta   90.00
_cell.angle_gamma   90.00
#
_symmetry.space_group_name_H-M   'P 1'
#
loop_
_entity.id
_entity.type
_entity.pdbx_description
1 polymer ?
#
loop_
_entity_poly.entity_id
_entity_poly.type
_entity_poly.pdbx_seq_one_letter_code
_entity_poly.pdbx_strand_id
1 'polypeptide(L)'
;MSSDDVGSPQQLISSYWVDRHYTIAKVGADWDKFAIENGGEELVSPQIIGQNLFSYIASDTTRMYLRLILDHVWHIHHQANKPYRCDSPEIKRFMQMQISIDDENLLRLDHYLLATEPNSPPVHFSGIRSQNSNLIRRCSMCNRINVAFSWVDADLALKTGLITDPKQRVIYTVCGDCNNP
;
A
#
# COMPACT_ATOMS: atom_id res chain seq x y z
N MET A 1 -29.69 14.51 17.37
CA MET A 1 -29.73 14.47 15.89
C MET A 1 -28.62 15.37 15.39
N SER A 2 -27.49 14.78 15.06
CA SER A 2 -26.39 15.50 14.41
C SER A 2 -25.67 14.53 13.49
N SER A 3 -26.00 14.66 12.22
CA SER A 3 -25.13 14.41 11.06
C SER A 3 -24.42 13.06 11.03
N ASP A 4 -25.12 12.07 10.48
CA ASP A 4 -24.49 11.06 9.63
C ASP A 4 -23.64 11.79 8.58
N ASP A 5 -22.32 11.74 8.77
CA ASP A 5 -21.36 12.08 7.74
C ASP A 5 -21.54 11.05 6.62
N VAL A 6 -22.33 11.39 5.61
CA VAL A 6 -22.46 10.61 4.39
C VAL A 6 -21.14 10.75 3.66
N GLY A 7 -20.17 9.94 4.11
CA GLY A 7 -18.83 9.86 3.55
C GLY A 7 -18.93 9.70 2.04
N SER A 8 -18.10 10.46 1.32
CA SER A 8 -17.99 10.35 -0.13
C SER A 8 -17.91 8.88 -0.54
N PRO A 9 -18.59 8.46 -1.64
CA PRO A 9 -18.65 7.06 -2.00
C PRO A 9 -17.23 6.52 -2.18
N GLN A 10 -16.87 5.57 -1.32
CA GLN A 10 -15.61 4.85 -1.41
C GLN A 10 -15.64 4.05 -2.72
N GLN A 11 -14.78 4.39 -3.66
CA GLN A 11 -14.73 3.68 -4.95
C GLN A 11 -13.89 2.43 -4.78
N LEU A 12 -14.49 1.25 -4.94
CA LEU A 12 -13.74 0.00 -5.03
C LEU A 12 -12.86 0.03 -6.29
N ILE A 13 -11.55 -0.08 -6.09
CA ILE A 13 -10.54 -0.03 -7.15
C ILE A 13 -10.12 -1.43 -7.56
N SER A 14 -9.90 -2.30 -6.59
CA SER A 14 -9.51 -3.68 -6.86
C SER A 14 -9.85 -4.59 -5.67
N SER A 15 -10.00 -5.87 -5.98
CA SER A 15 -10.22 -6.93 -5.01
C SER A 15 -9.39 -8.14 -5.37
N TYR A 16 -8.89 -8.85 -4.37
CA TYR A 16 -8.32 -10.18 -4.55
C TYR A 16 -8.51 -11.04 -3.31
N TRP A 17 -8.35 -12.34 -3.49
CA TRP A 17 -8.53 -13.33 -2.46
C TRP A 17 -7.28 -14.16 -2.28
N VAL A 18 -6.94 -14.45 -1.03
CA VAL A 18 -5.81 -15.31 -0.69
C VAL A 18 -6.25 -16.45 0.24
N ASP A 19 -5.62 -17.61 0.07
CA ASP A 19 -5.84 -18.76 0.94
C ASP A 19 -5.06 -18.66 2.27
N ARG A 20 -5.12 -19.72 3.09
CA ARG A 20 -4.37 -19.80 4.36
C ARG A 20 -2.85 -19.83 4.21
N HIS A 21 -2.33 -20.09 3.01
CA HIS A 21 -0.91 -20.02 2.69
C HIS A 21 -0.54 -18.69 2.03
N TYR A 22 -1.47 -17.74 1.97
CA TYR A 22 -1.39 -16.46 1.28
C TYR A 22 -1.12 -16.58 -0.22
N THR A 23 -1.54 -17.69 -0.81
CA THR A 23 -1.56 -17.89 -2.26
C THR A 23 -2.75 -17.15 -2.82
N ILE A 24 -2.55 -16.37 -3.89
CA ILE A 24 -3.62 -15.64 -4.57
C ILE A 24 -4.53 -16.67 -5.25
N ALA A 25 -5.75 -16.82 -4.73
CA ALA A 25 -6.71 -17.82 -5.19
C ALA A 25 -7.57 -17.30 -6.35
N LYS A 26 -7.98 -16.02 -6.28
CA LYS A 26 -8.78 -15.34 -7.31
C LYS A 26 -8.61 -13.83 -7.21
N VAL A 27 -9.00 -13.12 -8.27
CA VAL A 27 -9.00 -11.65 -8.35
C VAL A 27 -10.37 -11.15 -8.81
N GLY A 28 -10.65 -9.87 -8.55
CA GLY A 28 -11.88 -9.22 -8.99
C GLY A 28 -11.93 -9.07 -10.52
N ALA A 29 -13.14 -8.94 -11.07
CA ALA A 29 -13.35 -8.87 -12.52
C ALA A 29 -12.55 -7.74 -13.21
N ASP A 30 -12.40 -6.60 -12.54
CA ASP A 30 -11.69 -5.44 -13.08
C ASP A 30 -10.17 -5.46 -12.82
N TRP A 31 -9.62 -6.54 -12.23
CA TRP A 31 -8.20 -6.62 -11.86
C TRP A 31 -7.26 -6.42 -13.04
N ASP A 32 -7.46 -7.16 -14.14
CA ASP A 32 -6.54 -7.13 -15.29
C ASP A 32 -6.54 -5.75 -15.94
N LYS A 33 -7.72 -5.14 -16.06
CA LYS A 33 -7.86 -3.77 -16.54
C LYS A 33 -7.12 -2.80 -15.63
N PHE A 34 -7.33 -2.88 -14.33
CA PHE A 34 -6.65 -2.04 -13.35
C PHE A 34 -5.12 -2.20 -13.41
N ALA A 35 -4.62 -3.44 -13.51
CA ALA A 35 -3.19 -3.73 -13.59
C ALA A 35 -2.57 -3.09 -14.85
N ILE A 36 -3.19 -3.28 -16.01
CA ILE A 36 -2.72 -2.71 -17.29
C ILE A 36 -2.76 -1.17 -17.25
N GLU A 37 -3.84 -0.56 -16.76
CA GLU A 37 -3.95 0.90 -16.64
C GLU A 37 -2.90 1.52 -15.71
N ASN A 38 -2.31 0.72 -14.81
CA ASN A 38 -1.24 1.14 -13.90
C ASN A 38 0.15 0.60 -14.30
N GLY A 39 0.32 0.08 -15.53
CA GLY A 39 1.59 -0.39 -16.06
C GLY A 39 2.13 -1.65 -15.39
N GLY A 40 1.23 -2.52 -14.93
CA GLY A 40 1.52 -3.83 -14.34
C GLY A 40 1.06 -4.97 -15.25
N GLU A 41 1.42 -4.95 -16.53
CA GLU A 41 1.08 -6.00 -17.49
C GLU A 41 1.61 -7.38 -17.08
N GLU A 42 2.65 -7.44 -16.26
CA GLU A 42 3.17 -8.66 -15.63
C GLU A 42 2.35 -9.14 -14.42
N LEU A 43 1.37 -8.34 -13.98
CA LEU A 43 0.54 -8.59 -12.80
C LEU A 43 -0.91 -8.96 -13.17
N VAL A 44 -1.19 -9.27 -14.44
CA VAL A 44 -2.50 -9.78 -14.86
C VAL A 44 -2.80 -11.15 -14.24
N SER A 45 -4.09 -11.45 -14.09
CA SER A 45 -4.63 -12.61 -13.38
C SER A 45 -3.95 -13.94 -13.72
N PRO A 46 -3.66 -14.30 -14.99
CA PRO A 46 -3.05 -15.59 -15.30
C PRO A 46 -1.60 -15.72 -14.81
N GLN A 47 -0.93 -14.61 -14.52
CA GLN A 47 0.46 -14.59 -14.06
C GLN A 47 0.58 -14.64 -12.53
N ILE A 48 -0.47 -14.23 -11.81
CA ILE A 48 -0.41 -14.05 -10.36
C ILE A 48 -1.26 -15.05 -9.57
N ILE A 49 -2.31 -15.62 -10.18
CA ILE A 49 -3.11 -16.67 -9.52
C ILE A 49 -2.22 -17.89 -9.28
N GLY A 50 -2.28 -18.44 -8.06
CA GLY A 50 -1.41 -19.52 -7.60
C GLY A 50 -0.05 -19.05 -7.08
N GLN A 51 0.26 -17.76 -7.14
CA GLN A 51 1.49 -17.20 -6.58
C GLN A 51 1.27 -16.70 -5.14
N ASN A 52 2.34 -16.73 -4.35
CA ASN A 52 2.30 -16.18 -3.00
C ASN A 52 2.27 -14.65 -3.02
N LEU A 53 1.33 -14.04 -2.29
CA LEU A 53 1.18 -12.60 -2.17
C LEU A 53 2.49 -11.88 -1.80
N PHE A 54 3.28 -12.46 -0.90
CA PHE A 54 4.50 -11.83 -0.40
C PHE A 54 5.65 -11.81 -1.41
N SER A 55 5.55 -12.57 -2.51
CA SER A 55 6.51 -12.51 -3.62
C SER A 55 6.49 -11.15 -4.31
N TYR A 56 5.35 -10.44 -4.29
CA TYR A 56 5.18 -9.12 -4.92
C TYR A 56 5.54 -7.95 -4.00
N ILE A 57 5.77 -8.20 -2.71
CA ILE A 57 6.12 -7.16 -1.74
C ILE A 57 7.63 -7.19 -1.54
N ALA A 58 8.33 -6.11 -1.89
CA ALA A 58 9.79 -6.12 -1.89
C ALA A 58 10.44 -6.00 -0.49
N SER A 59 9.80 -5.31 0.46
CA SER A 59 10.36 -5.06 1.79
C SER A 59 9.94 -6.12 2.81
N ASP A 60 10.91 -6.70 3.51
CA ASP A 60 10.65 -7.65 4.58
C ASP A 60 9.86 -7.04 5.73
N THR A 61 10.12 -5.76 6.07
CA THR A 61 9.32 -5.07 7.10
C THR A 61 7.85 -4.95 6.67
N THR A 62 7.60 -4.64 5.39
CA THR A 62 6.24 -4.54 4.86
C THR A 62 5.57 -5.91 4.77
N ARG A 63 6.31 -6.96 4.40
CA ARG A 63 5.83 -8.35 4.43
C ARG A 63 5.42 -8.77 5.83
N MET A 64 6.28 -8.52 6.82
CA MET A 64 6.01 -8.83 8.22
C MET A 64 4.77 -8.10 8.72
N TYR A 65 4.68 -6.79 8.46
CA TYR A 65 3.53 -5.97 8.86
C TYR A 65 2.21 -6.49 8.25
N LEU A 66 2.19 -6.75 6.94
CA LEU A 66 0.99 -7.29 6.28
C LEU A 66 0.65 -8.68 6.79
N ARG A 67 1.64 -9.55 7.00
CA ARG A 67 1.40 -10.88 7.58
C ARG A 67 0.72 -10.80 8.94
N LEU A 68 1.20 -9.93 9.82
CA LEU A 68 0.57 -9.72 11.14
C LEU A 68 -0.90 -9.30 11.02
N ILE A 69 -1.23 -8.41 10.08
CA ILE A 69 -2.62 -8.00 9.85
C ILE A 69 -3.46 -9.18 9.35
N LEU A 70 -2.98 -9.92 8.34
CA LEU A 70 -3.72 -11.05 7.76
C LEU A 70 -3.92 -12.17 8.80
N ASP A 71 -2.91 -12.47 9.61
CA ASP A 71 -2.97 -13.47 10.68
C ASP A 71 -3.95 -13.07 11.78
N HIS A 72 -3.93 -11.80 12.15
CA HIS A 72 -4.90 -11.25 13.08
C HIS A 72 -6.33 -11.42 12.55
N VAL A 73 -6.54 -11.28 11.23
CA VAL A 73 -7.86 -11.51 10.64
C VAL A 73 -8.25 -12.99 10.65
N TRP A 74 -7.31 -13.87 10.33
CA TRP A 74 -7.54 -15.31 10.37
C TRP A 74 -7.88 -15.86 11.75
N HIS A 75 -7.23 -15.35 12.80
CA HIS A 75 -7.21 -16.01 14.10
C HIS A 75 -8.02 -15.32 15.19
N ILE A 76 -8.21 -14.00 15.10
CA ILE A 76 -8.76 -13.22 16.20
C ILE A 76 -9.99 -12.42 15.75
N HIS A 77 -9.87 -11.66 14.67
CA HIS A 77 -10.91 -10.73 14.23
C HIS A 77 -11.34 -11.04 12.81
N HIS A 78 -12.61 -11.36 12.54
CA HIS A 78 -13.07 -11.69 11.18
C HIS A 78 -12.94 -10.56 10.14
N GLN A 79 -12.49 -9.35 10.54
CA GLN A 79 -12.24 -8.24 9.65
C GLN A 79 -11.14 -7.28 10.15
N ALA A 80 -10.48 -6.58 9.23
CA ALA A 80 -9.58 -5.46 9.53
C ALA A 80 -9.69 -4.35 8.48
N ASN A 81 -9.52 -3.10 8.91
CA ASN A 81 -9.47 -1.93 8.05
C ASN A 81 -8.10 -1.25 8.24
N LYS A 82 -7.35 -1.03 7.16
CA LYS A 82 -6.06 -0.32 7.17
C LYS A 82 -5.99 0.80 6.13
N PRO A 83 -5.89 2.08 6.56
CA PRO A 83 -5.62 3.18 5.63
C PRO A 83 -4.18 3.11 5.14
N TYR A 84 -3.96 3.50 3.88
CA TYR A 84 -2.63 3.55 3.27
C TYR A 84 -2.60 4.50 2.06
N ARG A 85 -1.42 4.67 1.46
CA ARG A 85 -1.19 5.47 0.25
C ARG A 85 -0.64 4.66 -0.91
N CYS A 86 -1.20 4.90 -2.10
CA CYS A 86 -0.79 4.25 -3.37
C CYS A 86 -0.47 5.30 -4.45
N ASP A 87 0.56 6.10 -4.18
CA ASP A 87 0.85 7.27 -4.99
C ASP A 87 1.47 6.92 -6.34
N SER A 88 1.16 7.72 -7.36
CA SER A 88 2.01 7.89 -8.54
C SER A 88 2.96 9.08 -8.32
N PRO A 89 3.95 9.33 -9.20
CA PRO A 89 4.82 10.48 -9.05
C PRO A 89 4.06 11.82 -8.97
N GLU A 90 2.93 11.96 -9.68
CA GLU A 90 2.15 13.19 -9.79
C GLU A 90 0.90 13.24 -8.89
N ILE A 91 0.48 12.12 -8.29
CA ILE A 91 -0.78 12.03 -7.54
C ILE A 91 -0.57 11.27 -6.24
N LYS A 92 -0.95 11.88 -5.12
CA LYS A 92 -1.15 11.19 -3.84
C LYS A 92 -2.50 10.49 -3.87
N ARG A 93 -2.54 9.19 -3.54
CA ARG A 93 -3.80 8.44 -3.45
C ARG A 93 -3.99 7.93 -2.04
N PHE A 94 -5.04 8.40 -1.37
CA PHE A 94 -5.43 7.93 -0.06
C PHE A 94 -6.42 6.78 -0.23
N MET A 95 -6.09 5.64 0.35
CA MET A 95 -6.81 4.39 0.12
C MET A 95 -7.13 3.69 1.44
N GLN A 96 -8.17 2.86 1.40
CA GLN A 96 -8.59 1.97 2.48
C GLN A 96 -8.46 0.53 2.00
N MET A 97 -7.66 -0.27 2.70
CA MET A 97 -7.67 -1.72 2.57
C MET A 97 -8.67 -2.28 3.58
N GLN A 98 -9.65 -3.03 3.10
CA GLN A 98 -10.57 -3.80 3.93
C GLN A 98 -10.29 -5.29 3.74
N ILE A 99 -10.19 -6.01 4.84
CA ILE A 99 -9.79 -7.41 4.87
C ILE A 99 -10.87 -8.17 5.62
N SER A 100 -11.40 -9.24 5.04
CA SER A 100 -12.41 -10.10 5.68
C SER A 100 -12.29 -11.54 5.19
N ILE A 101 -12.81 -12.50 5.95
CA ILE A 101 -12.97 -13.88 5.47
C ILE A 101 -14.30 -13.99 4.73
N ASP A 102 -14.30 -14.55 3.51
CA ASP A 102 -15.52 -14.80 2.73
C ASP A 102 -16.12 -16.19 2.99
N ASP A 103 -17.27 -16.47 2.34
CA ASP A 103 -18.00 -17.74 2.51
C ASP A 103 -17.24 -18.97 1.98
N GLU A 104 -16.21 -18.78 1.15
CA GLU A 104 -15.32 -19.84 0.65
C GLU A 104 -14.12 -20.07 1.59
N ASN A 105 -14.08 -19.42 2.75
CA ASN A 105 -12.94 -19.39 3.66
C ASN A 105 -11.65 -18.90 2.98
N LEU A 106 -11.75 -17.83 2.19
CA LEU A 106 -10.62 -17.09 1.67
C LEU A 106 -10.56 -15.71 2.34
N LEU A 107 -9.36 -15.18 2.53
CA LEU A 107 -9.20 -13.77 2.88
C LEU A 107 -9.45 -12.93 1.63
N ARG A 108 -10.52 -12.15 1.65
CA ARG A 108 -10.79 -11.10 0.68
C ARG A 108 -10.11 -9.81 1.11
N LEU A 109 -9.38 -9.20 0.18
CA LEU A 109 -8.78 -7.88 0.33
C LEU A 109 -9.42 -6.95 -0.70
N ASP A 110 -10.17 -5.98 -0.22
CA ASP A 110 -10.78 -4.92 -1.02
C ASP A 110 -10.02 -3.62 -0.84
N HIS A 111 -9.76 -2.93 -1.95
CA HIS A 111 -9.02 -1.68 -2.00
C HIS A 111 -9.91 -0.55 -2.48
N TYR A 112 -10.18 0.40 -1.60
CA TYR A 112 -11.02 1.55 -1.91
C TYR A 112 -10.19 2.82 -2.05
N LEU A 113 -10.50 3.62 -3.06
CA LEU A 113 -10.01 4.99 -3.16
C LEU A 113 -10.88 5.89 -2.29
N LEU A 114 -10.23 6.64 -1.40
CA LEU A 114 -10.88 7.61 -0.52
C LEU A 114 -10.75 9.03 -1.07
N ALA A 115 -9.54 9.40 -1.50
CA ALA A 115 -9.24 10.73 -2.03
C ALA A 115 -7.98 10.72 -2.89
N THR A 116 -7.85 11.74 -3.74
CA THR A 116 -6.62 12.05 -4.48
C THR A 116 -6.21 13.49 -4.28
N GLU A 117 -4.90 13.73 -4.27
CA GLU A 117 -4.32 15.07 -4.22
C GLU A 117 -3.16 15.19 -5.20
N PRO A 118 -2.88 16.38 -5.77
CA PRO A 118 -1.67 16.60 -6.54
C PRO A 118 -0.41 16.37 -5.70
N ASN A 119 0.55 15.63 -6.25
CA ASN A 119 1.89 15.49 -5.67
C ASN A 119 2.85 16.45 -6.38
N SER A 120 2.99 17.67 -5.84
CA SER A 120 3.75 18.75 -6.49
C SER A 120 4.66 19.47 -5.49
N PRO A 121 5.98 19.57 -5.74
CA PRO A 121 6.69 18.97 -6.86
C PRO A 121 6.75 17.43 -6.75
N PRO A 122 6.75 16.69 -7.87
CA PRO A 122 6.87 15.24 -7.85
C PRO A 122 8.27 14.83 -7.36
N VAL A 123 8.32 13.74 -6.60
CA VAL A 123 9.57 13.09 -6.18
C VAL A 123 9.55 11.66 -6.69
N HIS A 124 10.60 11.27 -7.43
CA HIS A 124 10.73 9.97 -8.04
C HIS A 124 11.57 9.05 -7.15
N PHE A 125 11.03 7.87 -6.85
CA PHE A 125 11.69 6.91 -5.97
C PHE A 125 12.20 5.71 -6.74
N SER A 126 13.42 5.29 -6.42
CA SER A 126 13.97 3.99 -6.81
C SER A 126 14.24 3.17 -5.54
N GLY A 127 13.57 2.01 -5.45
CA GLY A 127 13.73 1.09 -4.34
C GLY A 127 15.05 0.33 -4.44
N ILE A 128 15.79 0.23 -3.34
CA ILE A 128 17.03 -0.55 -3.28
C ILE A 128 16.92 -1.58 -2.16
N ARG A 129 17.38 -2.80 -2.42
CA ARG A 129 17.44 -3.90 -1.44
C ARG A 129 18.72 -3.89 -0.56
N SER A 130 19.64 -2.96 -0.80
CA SER A 130 20.95 -2.90 -0.14
C SER A 130 20.90 -2.03 1.13
N GLN A 131 21.56 -2.46 2.20
CA GLN A 131 21.63 -1.78 3.50
C GLN A 131 22.73 -0.70 3.58
N ASN A 132 23.08 -0.06 2.46
CA ASN A 132 24.04 1.04 2.51
C ASN A 132 23.51 2.16 3.43
N SER A 133 24.37 2.65 4.32
CA SER A 133 24.03 3.53 5.46
C SER A 133 23.44 4.91 5.11
N ASN A 134 23.45 5.30 3.83
CA ASN A 134 23.03 6.63 3.36
C ASN A 134 21.70 6.64 2.58
N LEU A 135 20.85 5.61 2.72
CA LEU A 135 19.57 5.55 2.03
C LEU A 135 18.43 6.10 2.88
N ILE A 136 17.54 6.88 2.24
CA ILE A 136 16.34 7.42 2.89
C ILE A 136 15.35 6.28 3.12
N ARG A 137 14.78 6.21 4.33
CA ARG A 137 13.69 5.26 4.62
C ARG A 137 12.37 5.84 4.15
N ARG A 138 11.58 5.06 3.41
CA ARG A 138 10.24 5.42 2.97
C ARG A 138 9.22 4.46 3.57
N CYS A 139 8.14 4.97 4.13
CA CYS A 139 7.08 4.15 4.71
C CYS A 139 6.23 3.55 3.59
N SER A 140 6.04 2.22 3.56
CA SER A 140 5.18 1.54 2.58
C SER A 140 3.69 1.76 2.81
N MET A 141 3.29 2.28 3.98
CA MET A 141 1.90 2.52 4.31
C MET A 141 1.48 3.96 4.01
N CYS A 142 2.21 4.95 4.51
CA CYS A 142 1.84 6.37 4.31
C CYS A 142 2.71 7.10 3.28
N ASN A 143 3.70 6.45 2.66
CA ASN A 143 4.62 7.00 1.67
C ASN A 143 5.50 8.19 2.11
N ARG A 144 5.40 8.62 3.38
CA ARG A 144 6.30 9.58 4.01
C ARG A 144 7.73 9.05 4.01
N ILE A 145 8.69 9.96 3.93
CA ILE A 145 10.12 9.69 4.03
C ILE A 145 10.67 10.11 5.39
N ASN A 146 11.67 9.39 5.89
CA ASN A 146 12.35 9.72 7.12
C ASN A 146 13.61 10.55 6.81
N VAL A 147 13.53 11.85 7.09
CA VAL A 147 14.62 12.82 6.91
C VAL A 147 14.76 13.65 8.17
N ALA A 148 15.99 13.96 8.58
CA ALA A 148 16.27 14.66 9.84
C ALA A 148 15.48 14.06 11.04
N PHE A 149 15.45 12.73 11.13
CA PHE A 149 14.74 11.95 12.17
C PHE A 149 13.21 12.12 12.21
N SER A 150 12.60 12.76 11.22
CA SER A 150 11.15 13.01 11.15
C SER A 150 10.52 12.36 9.90
N TRP A 151 9.28 11.90 10.03
CA TRP A 151 8.50 11.36 8.92
C TRP A 151 7.67 12.45 8.26
N VAL A 152 8.03 12.83 7.05
CA VAL A 152 7.40 13.94 6.31
C VAL A 152 7.04 13.51 4.90
N ASP A 153 6.09 14.23 4.31
CA ASP A 153 5.79 14.10 2.88
C ASP A 153 6.97 14.55 2.02
N ALA A 154 7.22 13.83 0.93
CA ALA A 154 8.39 14.04 0.11
C ALA A 154 8.34 15.36 -0.68
N ASP A 155 7.16 15.78 -1.15
CA ASP A 155 6.98 17.06 -1.81
C ASP A 155 7.23 18.22 -0.84
N LEU A 156 6.80 18.08 0.41
CA LEU A 156 7.10 19.05 1.47
C LEU A 156 8.59 19.07 1.79
N ALA A 157 9.25 17.91 1.89
CA ALA A 157 10.68 17.81 2.12
C ALA A 157 11.49 18.49 1.01
N LEU A 158 11.06 18.35 -0.25
CA LEU A 158 11.70 19.02 -1.39
C LEU A 158 11.46 20.53 -1.38
N LYS A 159 10.23 20.98 -1.15
CA LYS A 159 9.88 22.41 -1.02
C LYS A 159 10.66 23.13 0.08
N THR A 160 10.90 22.43 1.19
CA THR A 160 11.57 22.99 2.38
C THR A 160 13.09 22.81 2.34
N GLY A 161 13.63 22.14 1.31
CA GLY A 161 15.06 21.89 1.17
C GLY A 161 15.63 20.81 2.10
N LEU A 162 14.77 20.04 2.80
CA LEU A 162 15.19 18.86 3.58
C LEU A 162 15.76 17.75 2.67
N ILE A 163 15.28 17.71 1.43
CA ILE A 163 15.94 17.04 0.31
C ILE A 163 16.09 18.04 -0.83
N THR A 164 17.15 17.90 -1.61
CA THR A 164 17.44 18.80 -2.74
C THR A 164 17.28 18.12 -4.11
N ASP A 165 17.44 16.79 -4.16
CA ASP A 165 17.27 16.01 -5.39
C ASP A 165 15.82 15.48 -5.49
N PRO A 166 15.09 15.73 -6.59
CA PRO A 166 13.78 15.12 -6.80
C PRO A 166 13.85 13.61 -7.10
N LYS A 167 15.04 13.04 -7.31
CA LYS A 167 15.25 11.60 -7.49
C LYS A 167 15.87 11.02 -6.24
N GLN A 168 15.13 10.14 -5.57
CA GLN A 168 15.55 9.57 -4.30
C GLN A 168 15.70 8.05 -4.39
N ARG A 169 16.76 7.56 -3.77
CA ARG A 169 17.00 6.13 -3.57
C ARG A 169 16.54 5.77 -2.16
N VAL A 170 15.62 4.81 -2.05
CA VAL A 170 14.94 4.52 -0.79
C VAL A 170 14.99 3.05 -0.41
N ILE A 171 14.96 2.81 0.91
CA ILE A 171 14.61 1.51 1.48
C ILE A 171 13.19 1.62 2.05
N TYR A 172 12.36 0.65 1.73
CA TYR A 172 10.98 0.58 2.20
C TYR A 172 10.87 -0.03 3.59
N THR A 173 10.10 0.59 4.47
CA THR A 173 9.84 0.15 5.86
C THR A 173 8.43 0.56 6.30
N VAL A 174 8.07 0.45 7.58
CA VAL A 174 6.82 0.97 8.15
C VAL A 174 7.17 1.92 9.29
N CYS A 175 6.65 3.15 9.26
CA CYS A 175 6.90 4.15 10.31
C CYS A 175 6.12 3.83 11.60
N GLY A 176 6.55 4.40 12.73
CA GLY A 176 5.88 4.21 14.03
C GLY A 176 4.38 4.47 14.02
N ASP A 177 3.96 5.57 13.40
CA ASP A 177 2.54 5.96 13.28
C ASP A 177 1.70 4.93 12.49
N CYS A 178 2.32 4.17 11.58
CA CYS A 178 1.61 3.15 10.79
C CYS A 178 1.76 1.75 11.39
N ASN A 179 2.76 1.53 12.25
CA ASN A 179 3.01 0.24 12.88
C ASN A 179 2.15 0.04 14.14
N ASN A 180 1.60 1.13 14.70
CA ASN A 180 0.66 1.11 15.82
C ASN A 180 -0.75 1.46 15.31
N PRO A 181 -1.61 0.46 15.10
CA PRO A 181 -3.00 0.69 14.69
C PRO A 181 -3.91 1.13 15.83
#